data_AF-A0A7Y0NSK5-F1
#
_entry.id   AF-A0A7Y0NSK5-F1
#
_cell.length_a   1.000
_cell.length_b   1.000
_cell.length_c   1.000
_cell.angle_alpha   90.00
_cell.angle_beta   90.00
_cell.angle_gamma   90.00
#
_symmetry.space_group_name_H-M   'P 1'
#
loop_
_entity.id
_entity.type
_entity.pdbx_description
1 polymer ?
#
loop_
_entity_poly.entity_id
_entity_poly.type
_entity_poly.pdbx_seq_one_letter_code
_entity_poly.pdbx_strand_id
1 'polypeptide(L)' 'MHHNIIKIQQEIEPLRQEIISHKVYSAISEIEDLRIFMEHHIFAV' A
#
# COMPACT_ATOMS: atom_id res chain seq x y z
N MET A 1 21.65 3.90 14.04
CA MET A 1 21.03 3.80 12.71
C MET A 1 21.14 2.36 12.25
N HIS A 2 20.01 1.68 12.00
CA HIS A 2 20.01 0.31 11.48
C HIS A 2 20.20 0.33 9.95
N HIS A 3 21.44 0.27 9.49
CA HIS A 3 21.79 0.37 8.06
C HIS A 3 21.10 -0.68 7.18
N ASN A 4 20.83 -1.87 7.71
CA ASN A 4 20.14 -2.93 6.98
C ASN A 4 18.67 -2.58 6.68
N ILE A 5 18.01 -1.87 7.61
CA ILE A 5 16.62 -1.43 7.41
C ILE A 5 16.55 -0.39 6.29
N ILE A 6 17.49 0.56 6.28
CA ILE A 6 17.56 1.62 5.28
C ILE A 6 17.77 1.03 3.88
N LYS A 7 18.66 0.04 3.75
CA LYS A 7 18.90 -0.66 2.49
C LYS A 7 17.64 -1.35 1.96
N ILE A 8 16.93 -2.09 2.82
CA ILE A 8 15.68 -2.74 2.45
C ILE A 8 14.64 -1.70 2.01
N GLN A 9 14.49 -0.60 2.75
CA GLN A 9 13.55 0.47 2.41
C GLN A 9 13.85 1.11 1.04
N GLN A 10 15.13 1.34 0.73
CA GLN A 10 15.54 1.87 -0.56
C GLN A 10 15.29 0.89 -1.71
N GLU A 11 15.53 -0.40 -1.48
CA GLU A 11 15.30 -1.44 -2.49
C GLU A 11 13.81 -1.66 -2.78
N ILE A 12 12.94 -1.58 -1.76
CA ILE A 12 11.49 -1.77 -1.94
C ILE A 12 10.75 -0.49 -2.36
N GLU A 13 11.40 0.68 -2.32
CA GLU A 13 10.76 1.97 -2.63
C GLU A 13 10.04 1.98 -3.99
N PRO A 14 10.61 1.47 -5.10
CA PRO A 14 9.93 1.47 -6.40
C PRO A 14 8.66 0.63 -6.38
N LEU A 15 8.71 -0.56 -5.77
CA LEU A 15 7.56 -1.45 -5.62
C LEU A 15 6.48 -0.83 -4.74
N ARG A 16 6.88 -0.10 -3.69
CA ARG A 16 5.97 0.65 -2.84
C ARG A 16 5.24 1.73 -3.65
N GLN A 17 5.96 2.45 -4.51
CA GLN A 17 5.38 3.46 -5.40
C GLN A 17 4.37 2.85 -6.40
N GLU A 18 4.67 1.67 -6.96
CA GLU A 18 3.76 0.93 -7.84
C GLU A 18 2.46 0.53 -7.12
N ILE A 19 2.55 0.10 -5.86
CA ILE A 19 1.38 -0.27 -5.06
C ILE A 19 0.50 0.95 -4.76
N ILE A 20 1.08 2.06 -4.30
CA ILE A 20 0.28 3.25 -3.94
C ILE A 20 -0.30 3.97 -5.16
N SER A 21 0.33 3.84 -6.33
CA SER A 21 -0.18 4.37 -7.60
C SER A 21 -1.13 3.41 -8.32
N HIS A 22 -1.44 2.26 -7.72
CA HIS A 22 -2.31 1.27 -8.32
C HIS A 22 -3.75 1.80 -8.45
N LYS A 23 -4.37 1.52 -9.59
CA LYS A 23 -5.71 2.02 -9.98
C LYS A 23 -6.83 1.68 -8.99
N VAL A 24 -6.66 0.64 -8.18
CA VAL A 24 -7.61 0.27 -7.13
C VAL A 24 -7.77 1.40 -6.11
N TYR A 25 -6.69 2.09 -5.72
CA TYR A 25 -6.80 3.23 -4.82
C TYR A 25 -7.54 4.41 -5.47
N SER A 26 -7.43 4.58 -6.79
CA SER A 26 -8.23 5.57 -7.53
C SER A 26 -9.70 5.18 -7.68
N ALA A 27 -10.04 3.90 -7.51
CA ALA A 27 -11.41 3.39 -7.58
C ALA A 27 -12.13 3.44 -6.22
N ILE A 28 -11.40 3.71 -5.12
CA ILE A 28 -11.98 3.96 -3.80
C ILE A 28 -12.32 5.45 -3.72
N SER A 29 -13.58 5.79 -4.03
CA SER A 29 -14.04 7.18 -4.09
C SER A 29 -14.90 7.57 -2.90
N GLU A 30 -15.68 6.63 -2.37
CA GLU A 30 -16.62 6.85 -1.28
C GLU A 30 -16.35 5.93 -0.09
N ILE A 31 -16.98 6.22 1.05
CA ILE A 31 -16.80 5.45 2.28
C ILE A 31 -17.30 3.99 2.12
N GLU A 32 -18.30 3.75 1.28
CA GLU A 32 -18.79 2.42 0.94
C GLU A 32 -17.74 1.60 0.16
N ASP A 33 -17.04 2.22 -0.80
CA ASP A 33 -15.96 1.56 -1.55
C ASP A 33 -14.82 1.16 -0.61
N LEU A 34 -14.50 2.04 0.35
CA LEU A 34 -13.48 1.76 1.36
C LEU A 34 -13.88 0.59 2.25
N ARG A 35 -15.15 0.50 2.65
CA ARG A 35 -15.66 -0.63 3.46
C ARG A 35 -15.50 -1.96 2.73
N ILE A 36 -15.91 -2.02 1.46
CA ILE A 36 -15.76 -3.22 0.62
C ILE A 36 -14.28 -3.57 0.46
N PHE A 37 -13.42 -2.58 0.23
CA PHE A 37 -11.98 -2.79 0.14
C PHE A 37 -11.41 -3.37 1.45
N MET A 38 -11.83 -2.86 2.60
CA MET A 38 -11.40 -3.33 3.92
C MET A 38 -11.89 -4.75 4.24
N GLU A 39 -13.06 -5.17 3.76
CA GLU A 39 -13.53 -6.56 3.88
C GLU A 39 -12.61 -7.56 3.19
N HIS A 40 -11.96 -7.15 2.09
CA HIS A 40 -10.96 -7.94 1.37
C HIS A 40 -9.52 -7.68 1.82
N HIS A 41 -9.29 -6.66 2.66
CA HIS A 41 -7.98 -6.34 3.23
C HIS A 41 -7.71 -7.21 4.45
N ILE A 42 -7.37 -8.49 4.19
CA ILE A 42 -7.28 -9.55 5.22
C ILE A 42 -6.16 -9.31 6.25
N PHE A 43 -5.18 -8.46 5.97
CA PHE A 43 -4.12 -8.11 6.92
C PHE A 43 -3.95 -6.60 7.00
N ALA A 44 -4.19 -6.03 8.18
CA ALA A 44 -3.76 -4.67 8.49
C ALA A 44 -2.23 -4.63 8.45
N VAL A 45 -1.69 -3.90 7.49
CA VAL A 45 -0.25 -3.64 7.33
C VAL A 45 0.18 -2.50 8.23
#